data_AF-A0A1I0VDY0-F1
#
_entry.id   AF-A0A1I0VDY0-F1
#
_cell.length_a   1.000
_cell.length_b   1.000
_cell.length_c   1.000
_cell.angle_alpha   90.00
_cell.angle_beta   90.00
_cell.angle_gamma   90.00
#
_symmetry.space_group_name_H-M   'P 1'
#
loop_
_entity.id
_entity.type
_entity.pdbx_description
1 polymer ?
#
loop_
_entity_poly.entity_id
_entity_poly.type
_entity_poly.pdbx_seq_one_letter_code
_entity_poly.pdbx_strand_id
1 'polypeptide(L)'
;MSEAEELKVEVNVSSDNLNSTLLAIRTVHPYEEPVINVIPLCAPREEALMEEMKENQEQRRLLGAKYRRAIPQSGEVWYHFKNNDYKIVACPVIHTESQEIYCVYQALYGSYGIYCRPLDMFMSEVDHEKYPQAGQKYRFEKK
;
A
#
# COMPACT_ATOMS: atom_id res chain seq x y z
N MET A 1 -16.81 8.34 -40.95
CA MET A 1 -15.61 8.89 -40.31
C MET A 1 -15.06 9.93 -41.25
N SER A 2 -15.00 11.20 -40.83
CA SER A 2 -14.37 12.25 -41.63
C SER A 2 -12.85 12.13 -41.47
N GLU A 3 -12.12 12.05 -42.58
CA GLU A 3 -10.67 12.24 -42.59
C GLU A 3 -10.41 13.72 -42.85
N ALA A 4 -9.77 14.40 -41.90
CA ALA A 4 -9.35 15.79 -42.01
C ALA A 4 -7.90 15.88 -41.54
N GLU A 5 -7.10 16.73 -42.20
CA GLU A 5 -5.74 17.02 -41.72
C GLU A 5 -5.82 17.88 -40.46
N GLU A 6 -5.24 17.40 -39.36
CA GLU A 6 -5.20 18.09 -38.06
C GLU A 6 -3.75 18.40 -37.65
N LEU A 7 -3.57 19.52 -36.94
CA LEU A 7 -2.29 19.90 -36.37
C LEU A 7 -2.29 19.61 -34.87
N LYS A 8 -1.28 18.87 -34.40
CA LYS A 8 -1.05 18.65 -32.98
C LYS A 8 -0.27 19.81 -32.39
N VAL A 9 -0.78 20.37 -31.29
CA VAL A 9 -0.10 21.40 -30.50
C VAL A 9 0.27 20.82 -29.14
N GLU A 10 1.51 21.03 -28.72
CA GLU A 10 2.00 20.66 -27.39
C GLU A 10 2.37 21.92 -26.62
N VAL A 11 1.92 22.01 -25.37
CA VAL A 11 2.18 23.15 -24.50
C VAL A 11 2.64 22.62 -23.14
N ASN A 12 3.81 23.08 -22.69
CA ASN A 12 4.33 22.77 -21.36
C ASN A 12 4.03 23.93 -20.41
N VAL A 13 3.34 23.64 -19.31
CA VAL A 13 2.97 24.63 -18.29
C VAL A 13 3.23 24.08 -16.89
N SER A 14 3.42 24.97 -15.92
CA SER A 14 3.39 24.59 -14.49
C SER A 14 2.02 24.01 -14.12
N SER A 15 2.00 23.08 -13.17
CA SER A 15 0.77 22.46 -12.63
C SER A 15 -0.24 23.51 -12.16
N ASP A 16 0.24 24.60 -11.56
CA ASP A 16 -0.60 25.69 -11.03
C ASP A 16 -1.41 26.39 -12.12
N ASN A 17 -0.90 26.40 -13.36
CA ASN A 17 -1.53 27.06 -14.49
C ASN A 17 -2.37 26.11 -15.35
N LEU A 18 -2.45 24.82 -14.99
CA LEU A 18 -3.14 23.81 -15.79
C LEU A 18 -4.59 24.23 -16.09
N ASN A 19 -5.34 24.62 -15.06
CA ASN A 19 -6.76 24.96 -15.21
C ASN A 19 -6.96 26.22 -16.07
N SER A 20 -6.13 27.25 -15.90
CA SER A 20 -6.20 28.46 -16.72
C SER A 20 -5.84 28.18 -18.18
N THR A 21 -4.85 27.32 -18.42
CA THR A 21 -4.44 26.93 -19.79
C THR A 21 -5.51 26.09 -20.46
N LEU A 22 -6.10 25.12 -19.76
CA LEU A 22 -7.22 24.32 -20.29
C LEU A 22 -8.41 25.20 -20.67
N LEU A 23 -8.75 26.17 -19.82
CA LEU A 23 -9.82 27.12 -20.10
C LEU A 23 -9.50 27.95 -21.33
N ALA A 24 -8.31 28.54 -21.39
CA ALA A 24 -7.87 29.36 -22.51
C ALA A 24 -7.90 28.59 -23.84
N ILE A 25 -7.41 27.35 -23.87
CA ILE A 25 -7.46 26.48 -25.05
C ILE A 25 -8.91 26.24 -25.45
N ARG A 26 -9.79 25.84 -24.52
CA ARG A 26 -11.21 25.61 -24.80
C ARG A 26 -11.93 26.87 -25.33
N THR A 27 -11.56 28.05 -24.84
CA THR A 27 -12.17 29.31 -25.29
C THR A 27 -11.80 29.66 -26.73
N VAL A 28 -10.58 29.33 -27.18
CA VAL A 28 -10.11 29.69 -28.53
C VAL A 28 -10.23 28.56 -29.54
N HIS A 29 -10.44 27.32 -29.10
CA HIS A 29 -10.46 26.16 -29.98
C HIS A 29 -11.70 26.17 -30.89
N PRO A 30 -11.56 25.90 -32.21
CA PRO A 30 -12.68 25.96 -33.16
C PRO A 30 -13.74 24.86 -32.95
N TYR A 31 -13.35 23.70 -32.43
CA TYR A 31 -14.29 22.63 -32.10
C TYR A 31 -14.98 22.85 -30.75
N GLU A 32 -16.28 22.53 -30.72
CA GLU A 32 -17.11 22.58 -29.51
C GLU A 32 -16.58 21.64 -28.41
N GLU A 33 -16.07 20.47 -28.81
CA GLU A 33 -15.43 19.49 -27.92
C GLU A 33 -13.98 19.22 -28.39
N PRO A 34 -13.00 20.05 -27.99
CA PRO A 34 -11.60 19.80 -28.33
C PRO A 34 -11.05 18.59 -27.60
N VAL A 35 -10.28 17.75 -28.31
CA VAL A 35 -9.50 16.69 -27.68
C VAL A 35 -8.26 17.29 -27.02
N ILE A 36 -8.24 17.32 -25.69
CA ILE A 36 -7.12 17.86 -24.91
C ILE A 36 -6.64 16.79 -23.94
N ASN A 37 -5.38 16.39 -24.09
CA ASN A 37 -4.73 15.42 -23.21
C ASN A 37 -3.74 16.13 -22.29
N VAL A 38 -3.80 15.83 -20.99
CA VAL A 38 -2.86 16.35 -19.99
C VAL A 38 -1.92 15.22 -19.57
N ILE A 39 -0.62 15.43 -19.74
CA ILE A 39 0.41 14.45 -19.40
C ILE A 39 1.30 15.08 -18.31
N PRO A 40 1.27 14.56 -17.06
CA PRO A 40 2.18 15.03 -16.01
C PRO A 40 3.64 14.71 -16.37
N LEU A 41 4.49 15.74 -16.48
CA LEU A 41 5.92 15.56 -16.79
C LEU A 41 6.76 15.18 -15.56
N CYS A 42 6.31 15.58 -14.37
CA CYS A 42 6.91 15.22 -13.09
C CYS A 42 5.79 15.20 -12.06
N ALA A 43 5.53 14.05 -11.43
CA ALA A 43 4.71 14.05 -10.23
C ALA A 43 5.51 14.77 -9.13
N PRO A 44 4.96 15.81 -8.48
CA PRO A 44 5.61 16.41 -7.33
C PRO A 44 5.95 15.31 -6.32
N ARG A 45 7.18 15.31 -5.81
CA ARG A 45 7.63 14.33 -4.80
C ARG A 45 6.62 14.23 -3.65
N GLU A 46 6.01 15.34 -3.27
CA GLU A 46 5.00 15.42 -2.22
C GLU A 46 3.69 14.69 -2.58
N GLU A 47 3.19 14.81 -3.81
CA GLU A 47 1.97 14.12 -4.24
C GLU A 47 2.18 12.61 -4.28
N ALA A 48 3.31 12.16 -4.83
CA ALA A 48 3.67 10.74 -4.85
C ALA A 48 3.80 10.16 -3.42
N LEU A 49 4.44 10.90 -2.51
CA LEU A 49 4.54 10.53 -1.09
C LEU A 49 3.16 10.49 -0.41
N MET A 50 2.28 11.47 -0.68
CA MET A 50 0.93 11.49 -0.11
C MET A 50 0.10 10.30 -0.60
N GLU A 51 0.20 9.95 -1.87
CA GLU A 51 -0.52 8.80 -2.43
C GLU A 51 -0.01 7.48 -1.83
N GLU A 52 1.31 7.30 -1.74
CA GLU A 52 1.92 6.16 -1.06
C GLU A 52 1.47 6.06 0.41
N MET A 53 1.40 7.19 1.12
CA MET A 53 0.90 7.23 2.50
C MET A 53 -0.57 6.83 2.59
N LYS A 54 -1.42 7.27 1.65
CA LYS A 54 -2.84 6.89 1.61
C LYS A 54 -3.01 5.41 1.32
N GLU A 55 -2.28 4.86 0.35
CA GLU A 55 -2.31 3.44 0.01
C GLU A 55 -1.92 2.58 1.22
N ASN A 56 -0.85 2.95 1.91
CA ASN A 56 -0.42 2.26 3.12
C ASN A 56 -1.43 2.35 4.27
N GLN A 57 -2.07 3.51 4.45
CA GLN A 57 -3.15 3.66 5.43
C GLN A 57 -4.37 2.80 5.08
N GLU A 58 -4.72 2.72 3.80
CA GLU A 58 -5.83 1.91 3.33
C GLU A 58 -5.56 0.42 3.53
N GLN A 59 -4.37 -0.07 3.17
CA GLN A 59 -4.00 -1.47 3.42
C GLN A 59 -4.05 -1.82 4.92
N ARG A 60 -3.60 -0.92 5.81
CA ARG A 60 -3.73 -1.10 7.27
C ARG A 60 -5.19 -1.20 7.69
N ARG A 61 -6.05 -0.32 7.14
CA ARG A 61 -7.50 -0.33 7.42
C ARG A 61 -8.14 -1.64 6.96
N LEU A 62 -7.82 -2.11 5.77
CA LEU A 62 -8.32 -3.36 5.20
C LEU A 62 -7.89 -4.57 6.02
N LEU A 63 -6.62 -4.66 6.43
CA LEU A 63 -6.13 -5.74 7.30
C LEU A 63 -6.81 -5.71 8.69
N GLY A 64 -6.96 -4.52 9.27
CA GLY A 64 -7.68 -4.34 10.53
C GLY A 64 -9.15 -4.77 10.42
N ALA A 65 -9.82 -4.43 9.33
CA ALA A 65 -11.21 -4.82 9.05
C ALA A 65 -11.35 -6.32 8.78
N LYS A 66 -10.42 -6.92 8.01
CA LYS A 66 -10.41 -8.34 7.64
C LYS A 66 -10.33 -9.24 8.87
N TYR A 67 -9.40 -8.96 9.78
CA TYR A 67 -9.15 -9.81 10.94
C TYR A 67 -9.83 -9.32 12.22
N ARG A 68 -10.40 -8.10 12.22
CA ARG A 68 -11.03 -7.45 13.39
C ARG A 68 -10.16 -7.51 14.65
N ARG A 69 -8.84 -7.30 14.48
CA ARG A 69 -7.85 -7.33 15.56
C ARG A 69 -6.78 -6.28 15.35
N ALA A 70 -6.14 -5.87 16.43
CA ALA A 70 -5.06 -4.88 16.38
C ALA A 70 -3.86 -5.38 15.57
N ILE A 71 -3.29 -4.48 14.76
CA ILE A 71 -2.02 -4.70 14.07
C ILE A 71 -0.89 -4.73 15.12
N PRO A 72 0.07 -5.66 15.03
CA PRO A 72 1.19 -5.73 15.95
C PRO A 72 1.98 -4.43 16.01
N GLN A 73 2.45 -4.07 17.20
CA GLN A 73 3.31 -2.90 17.42
C GLN A 73 4.70 -3.31 17.88
N SER A 74 5.71 -2.49 17.54
CA SER A 74 7.08 -2.71 17.98
C SER A 74 7.15 -2.83 19.51
N GLY A 75 7.92 -3.81 19.99
CA GLY A 75 8.08 -4.10 21.41
C GLY A 75 7.10 -5.12 21.99
N GLU A 76 5.97 -5.38 21.32
CA GLU A 76 5.00 -6.37 21.78
C GLU A 76 5.54 -7.80 21.70
N VAL A 77 5.05 -8.67 22.58
CA VAL A 77 5.34 -10.11 22.57
C VAL A 77 4.12 -10.87 22.07
N TRP A 78 4.36 -11.75 21.09
CA TRP A 78 3.36 -12.55 20.42
C TRP A 78 3.77 -14.02 20.45
N TYR A 79 2.79 -14.89 20.61
CA TYR A 79 2.96 -16.33 20.74
C TYR A 79 2.49 -17.04 19.49
N HIS A 80 3.35 -17.88 18.93
CA HIS A 80 3.04 -18.65 17.73
C HIS A 80 2.39 -19.99 18.07
N PHE A 81 1.47 -20.47 17.22
CA PHE A 81 0.74 -21.74 17.41
C PHE A 81 1.61 -22.99 17.55
N LYS A 82 2.90 -22.89 17.23
CA LYS A 82 3.92 -23.95 17.46
C LYS A 82 4.72 -23.76 18.75
N ASN A 83 4.14 -23.08 19.73
CA ASN A 83 4.65 -22.93 21.09
C ASN A 83 5.97 -22.18 21.25
N ASN A 84 6.14 -21.07 20.53
CA ASN A 84 7.31 -20.20 20.66
C ASN A 84 6.91 -18.74 20.82
N ASP A 85 7.60 -18.02 21.70
CA ASP A 85 7.45 -16.58 21.90
C ASP A 85 8.30 -15.79 20.90
N TYR A 86 7.75 -14.70 20.39
CA TYR A 86 8.41 -13.76 19.49
C TYR A 86 8.16 -12.32 19.91
N LYS A 87 9.14 -11.45 19.76
CA LYS A 87 9.02 -10.00 19.98
C LYS A 87 8.91 -9.28 18.65
N ILE A 88 7.95 -8.37 18.51
CA ILE A 88 7.83 -7.53 17.32
C ILE A 88 8.97 -6.51 17.33
N VAL A 89 9.77 -6.49 16.27
CA VAL A 89 10.87 -5.55 16.08
C VAL A 89 10.35 -4.31 15.36
N ALA A 90 9.66 -4.50 14.24
CA ALA A 90 9.06 -3.43 13.46
C ALA A 90 7.79 -3.95 12.78
N CYS A 91 6.69 -3.22 12.94
CA CYS A 91 5.45 -3.49 12.25
C CYS A 91 4.58 -2.23 12.26
N PRO A 92 3.95 -1.87 11.13
CA PRO A 92 4.11 -2.48 9.81
C PRO A 92 5.36 -1.97 9.07
N VAL A 93 5.91 -2.81 8.20
CA VAL A 93 7.07 -2.50 7.33
C VAL A 93 6.64 -2.70 5.88
N ILE A 94 7.14 -1.88 4.94
CA ILE A 94 6.78 -1.97 3.52
C ILE A 94 7.91 -2.66 2.77
N HIS A 95 7.56 -3.65 1.95
CA HIS A 95 8.49 -4.26 1.01
C HIS A 95 8.57 -3.38 -0.25
N THR A 96 9.73 -2.80 -0.52
CA THR A 96 9.90 -1.76 -1.54
C THR A 96 9.57 -2.23 -2.97
N GLU A 97 9.79 -3.50 -3.26
CA GLU A 97 9.60 -4.08 -4.59
C GLU A 97 8.17 -4.55 -4.84
N SER A 98 7.47 -5.05 -3.81
CA SER A 98 6.08 -5.56 -3.95
C SER A 98 5.01 -4.64 -3.37
N GLN A 99 5.40 -3.61 -2.60
CA GLN A 99 4.51 -2.73 -1.85
C GLN A 99 3.58 -3.48 -0.87
N GLU A 100 3.96 -4.69 -0.49
CA GLU A 100 3.24 -5.48 0.50
C GLU A 100 3.69 -5.11 1.92
N ILE A 101 2.75 -5.17 2.86
CA ILE A 101 3.05 -4.92 4.27
C ILE A 101 3.55 -6.21 4.93
N TYR A 102 4.62 -6.06 5.70
CA TYR A 102 5.29 -7.10 6.47
C TYR A 102 5.32 -6.79 7.97
N CYS A 103 5.55 -7.85 8.74
CA CYS A 103 5.88 -7.82 10.16
C CYS A 103 7.28 -8.40 10.36
N VAL A 104 8.15 -7.63 11.02
CA VAL A 104 9.50 -8.07 11.41
C VAL A 104 9.49 -8.39 12.90
N TYR A 105 9.90 -9.61 13.24
CA TYR A 105 9.84 -10.13 14.61
C TYR A 105 11.07 -10.99 14.92
N GLN A 106 11.42 -11.04 16.19
CA GLN A 106 12.58 -11.74 16.73
C GLN A 106 12.12 -12.93 17.57
N ALA A 107 12.74 -14.10 17.35
CA ALA A 107 12.56 -15.24 18.24
C ALA A 107 13.08 -14.93 19.65
N LEU A 108 12.31 -15.29 20.68
CA LEU A 108 12.77 -15.22 22.08
C LEU A 108 13.33 -16.57 22.57
N TYR A 109 13.82 -17.38 21.64
CA TYR A 109 14.37 -18.71 21.87
C TYR A 109 15.53 -18.99 20.90
N GLY A 110 16.30 -20.04 21.19
CA GLY A 110 17.41 -20.47 20.34
C GLY A 110 18.46 -19.37 20.15
N SER A 111 18.81 -19.07 18.89
CA SER A 111 19.79 -18.04 18.52
C SER A 111 19.21 -16.63 18.42
N TYR A 112 17.96 -16.40 18.82
CA TYR A 112 17.29 -15.10 18.77
C TYR A 112 17.24 -14.48 17.36
N GLY A 113 17.03 -15.33 16.34
CA GLY A 113 16.95 -14.91 14.94
C GLY A 113 15.81 -13.91 14.67
N ILE A 114 16.03 -13.05 13.69
CA ILE A 114 15.06 -12.05 13.22
C ILE A 114 14.46 -12.53 11.90
N TYR A 115 13.14 -12.45 11.78
CA TYR A 115 12.37 -12.94 10.65
C TYR A 115 11.45 -11.85 10.11
N CYS A 116 11.15 -11.94 8.82
CA CYS A 116 10.22 -11.07 8.12
C CYS A 116 9.11 -11.93 7.51
N ARG A 117 7.84 -11.52 7.65
CA ARG A 117 6.69 -12.26 7.09
C ARG A 117 5.61 -11.27 6.63
N PRO A 118 4.88 -11.55 5.52
CA PRO A 118 3.74 -10.73 5.14
C PRO A 118 2.76 -10.58 6.30
N LEU A 119 2.28 -9.36 6.55
CA LEU A 119 1.42 -9.05 7.69
C LEU A 119 0.10 -9.81 7.60
N ASP A 120 -0.47 -9.97 6.39
CA ASP A 120 -1.65 -10.79 6.16
C ASP A 120 -1.46 -12.24 6.65
N MET A 121 -0.31 -12.83 6.31
CA MET A 121 0.05 -14.18 6.75
C MET A 121 0.44 -14.27 8.23
N PHE A 122 0.81 -13.16 8.86
CA PHE A 122 1.08 -13.10 10.30
C PHE A 122 -0.23 -13.03 11.09
N MET A 123 -1.19 -12.24 10.61
CA MET A 123 -2.49 -12.03 11.26
C MET A 123 -3.51 -13.15 10.97
N SER A 124 -3.23 -14.02 10.01
CA SER A 124 -4.16 -15.06 9.57
C SER A 124 -4.44 -16.16 10.60
N GLU A 125 -5.58 -16.82 10.40
CA GLU A 125 -5.99 -17.99 11.17
C GLU A 125 -5.05 -19.17 10.91
N VAL A 126 -5.00 -20.09 11.87
CA VAL A 126 -4.29 -21.35 11.67
C VAL A 126 -5.06 -22.16 10.63
N ASP A 127 -4.31 -22.80 9.74
CA ASP A 127 -4.87 -23.79 8.83
C ASP A 127 -5.13 -25.07 9.62
N HIS A 128 -6.37 -25.28 10.06
CA HIS A 128 -6.77 -26.43 10.86
C HIS A 128 -6.94 -27.72 10.04
N GLU A 129 -7.00 -27.65 8.71
CA GLU A 129 -6.92 -28.86 7.87
C GLU A 129 -5.50 -29.44 7.92
N LYS A 130 -4.50 -28.55 7.84
CA LYS A 130 -3.09 -28.93 7.95
C LYS A 130 -2.64 -29.17 9.39
N TYR A 131 -3.19 -28.45 10.35
CA TYR A 131 -2.82 -28.51 11.76
C TYR A 131 -4.06 -28.72 12.65
N PRO A 132 -4.69 -29.90 12.61
CA PRO A 132 -5.95 -30.16 13.33
C PRO A 132 -5.80 -30.11 14.85
N GLN A 133 -4.59 -30.28 15.37
CA GLN A 133 -4.29 -30.23 16.81
C GLN A 133 -3.89 -28.83 17.30
N ALA A 134 -3.90 -27.81 16.44
CA ALA A 134 -3.61 -26.45 16.86
C ALA A 134 -4.74 -25.92 17.75
N GLY A 135 -4.43 -25.61 19.01
CA GLY A 135 -5.40 -25.03 19.95
C GLY A 135 -5.63 -23.52 19.77
N GLN A 136 -4.72 -22.84 19.07
CA GLN A 136 -4.85 -21.42 18.75
C GLN A 136 -5.73 -21.21 17.52
N LYS A 137 -6.51 -20.12 17.55
CA LYS A 137 -7.29 -19.69 16.39
C LYS A 137 -6.41 -19.01 15.36
N TYR A 138 -5.46 -18.18 15.82
CA TYR A 138 -4.58 -17.43 14.94
C TYR A 138 -3.15 -17.95 14.99
N ARG A 139 -2.43 -17.81 13.87
CA ARG A 139 -1.01 -18.20 13.79
C ARG A 139 -0.17 -17.56 14.87
N PHE A 140 -0.45 -16.29 15.14
CA PHE A 140 0.13 -15.52 16.22
C PHE A 140 -0.96 -14.85 17.06
N GLU A 141 -0.84 -14.97 18.38
CA GLU A 141 -1.71 -14.35 19.36
C GLU A 141 -0.90 -13.46 20.29
N LYS A 142 -1.43 -12.29 20.63
CA LYS A 142 -0.73 -11.36 21.54
C LYS A 142 -0.76 -11.94 22.95
N LYS A 143 0.39 -11.92 23.63
CA LYS A 143 0.53 -12.42 25.00
C LYS A 143 0.08 -11.38 26.03
#